data_AF-A0A942G8W0-F1
#
_entry.id   AF-A0A942G8W0-F1
#
_cell.length_a   1.000
_cell.length_b   1.000
_cell.length_c   1.000
_cell.angle_alpha   90.00
_cell.angle_beta   90.00
_cell.angle_gamma   90.00
#
_symmetry.space_group_name_H-M   'P 1'
#
loop_
_entity.id
_entity.type
_entity.pdbx_description
1 polymer ?
#
loop_
_entity_poly.entity_id
_entity_poly.type
_entity_poly.pdbx_seq_one_letter_code
_entity_poly.pdbx_strand_id
1 'polypeptide(L)'
;IVASIASRSAGPGTRANIDEFTQTTARGLEVVGGAARGKAIIVLNPAEPPMIMRDTVYCAIDPDADQAAIADSVEQMVAAVAAYVPGYRLVAAPQFDGPRPEWDGFARVTVLLQVEGNGDYLPPYAGNLDIMTAAAAQVAERLALARLGVAG
;
A
#
# COMPACT_ATOMS: atom_id res chain seq x y z
N ILE A 1 0.58 7.47 -4.22
CA ILE A 1 0.31 7.01 -2.84
C ILE A 1 0.87 7.99 -1.82
N VAL A 2 0.29 8.02 -0.63
CA VAL A 2 0.79 8.73 0.55
C VAL A 2 0.90 7.73 1.69
N ALA A 3 2.14 7.38 2.06
CA ALA A 3 2.44 6.50 3.19
C ALA A 3 2.66 7.35 4.44
N SER A 4 1.92 7.07 5.51
CA SER A 4 2.07 7.73 6.81
C SER A 4 2.43 6.69 7.86
N ILE A 5 3.62 6.82 8.43
CA ILE A 5 4.18 5.86 9.38
C ILE A 5 4.58 6.55 10.69
N ALA A 6 4.59 5.77 11.78
CA ALA A 6 5.13 6.24 13.04
C ALA A 6 6.62 6.60 12.88
N SER A 7 7.04 7.76 13.37
CA SER A 7 8.45 8.17 13.36
C SER A 7 9.36 7.15 14.04
N ARG A 8 8.84 6.40 15.02
CA ARG A 8 9.55 5.34 15.75
C ARG A 8 9.77 4.07 14.94
N SER A 9 8.98 3.81 13.89
CA SER A 9 9.20 2.67 12.98
C SER A 9 10.12 3.03 11.81
N ALA A 10 10.48 4.30 11.62
CA ALA A 10 11.46 4.74 10.64
C ALA A 10 12.88 4.76 11.23
N GLY A 11 13.64 3.69 11.03
CA GLY A 11 15.04 3.58 11.45
C GLY A 11 15.99 4.47 10.63
N PRO A 12 17.29 4.51 10.99
CA PRO A 12 18.30 5.34 10.31
C PRO A 12 18.40 5.08 8.80
N GLY A 13 18.27 3.81 8.36
CA GLY A 13 18.31 3.46 6.94
C GLY A 13 17.16 4.10 6.15
N THR A 14 15.92 4.01 6.64
CA THR A 14 14.75 4.64 6.01
C THR A 14 14.92 6.16 5.93
N ARG A 15 15.49 6.78 6.96
CA ARG A 15 15.70 8.23 7.03
C ARG A 15 16.79 8.70 6.06
N ALA A 16 17.87 7.92 5.92
CA ALA A 16 18.96 8.22 5.00
C ALA A 16 18.53 8.07 3.53
N ASN A 17 17.56 7.20 3.23
CA ASN A 17 17.15 6.84 1.88
C ASN A 17 15.72 7.32 1.53
N ILE A 18 15.28 8.45 2.10
CA ILE A 18 13.90 8.92 1.92
C ILE A 18 13.59 9.28 0.46
N ASP A 19 14.56 9.85 -0.26
CA ASP A 19 14.42 10.17 -1.68
C ASP A 19 14.26 8.89 -2.51
N GLU A 20 15.09 7.88 -2.23
CA GLU A 20 15.03 6.58 -2.89
C GLU A 20 13.68 5.89 -2.65
N PHE A 21 13.11 6.00 -1.44
CA PHE A 21 11.75 5.51 -1.18
C PHE A 21 10.75 6.14 -2.14
N THR A 22 10.76 7.47 -2.29
CA THR A 22 9.79 8.16 -3.16
C THR A 22 9.96 7.78 -4.63
N GLN A 23 11.19 7.70 -5.12
CA GLN A 23 11.51 7.41 -6.52
C GLN A 23 11.21 5.94 -6.87
N THR A 24 11.68 5.02 -6.05
CA THR A 24 11.49 3.57 -6.26
C THR A 24 10.02 3.20 -6.14
N THR A 25 9.30 3.75 -5.15
CA THR A 25 7.86 3.49 -5.01
C THR A 25 7.08 4.09 -6.19
N ALA A 26 7.40 5.32 -6.62
CA ALA A 26 6.76 5.91 -7.80
C ALA A 26 6.95 5.03 -9.04
N ARG A 27 8.18 4.53 -9.28
CA ARG A 27 8.46 3.62 -10.39
C ARG A 27 7.77 2.26 -10.24
N GLY A 28 7.63 1.75 -9.01
CA GLY A 28 6.86 0.54 -8.74
C GLY A 28 5.37 0.69 -9.12
N LEU A 29 4.78 1.85 -8.85
CA LEU A 29 3.40 2.16 -9.26
C LEU A 29 3.23 2.13 -10.79
N GLU A 30 4.26 2.53 -11.54
CA GLU A 30 4.25 2.52 -13.00
C GLU A 30 4.48 1.12 -13.56
N VAL A 31 5.56 0.46 -13.14
CA VAL A 31 6.02 -0.80 -13.73
C VAL A 31 5.21 -2.00 -13.26
N VAL A 32 4.82 -2.02 -11.98
CA VAL A 32 4.06 -3.13 -11.37
C VAL A 32 2.59 -2.78 -11.25
N GLY A 33 2.27 -1.55 -10.82
CA GLY A 33 0.90 -1.08 -10.67
C GLY A 33 0.19 -0.73 -11.98
N GLY A 34 0.93 -0.55 -13.08
CA GLY A 34 0.38 -0.25 -14.40
C GLY A 34 -0.09 1.19 -14.61
N ALA A 35 0.18 2.10 -13.67
CA ALA A 35 -0.15 3.52 -13.84
C ALA A 35 0.76 4.16 -14.91
N ALA A 36 0.20 5.05 -15.75
CA ALA A 36 1.01 5.79 -16.71
C ALA A 36 2.05 6.72 -16.05
N ARG A 37 1.75 7.20 -14.84
CA ARG A 37 2.64 8.02 -14.03
C ARG A 37 2.44 7.74 -12.55
N GLY A 38 3.54 7.55 -11.82
CA GLY A 38 3.54 7.31 -10.38
C GLY A 38 3.98 8.52 -9.56
N LYS A 39 3.45 8.62 -8.35
CA LYS A 39 3.96 9.53 -7.32
C LYS A 39 3.82 8.87 -5.94
N ALA A 40 4.88 8.93 -5.16
CA ALA A 40 4.88 8.49 -3.77
C ALA A 40 5.29 9.64 -2.84
N ILE A 41 4.60 9.74 -1.71
CA ILE A 41 4.89 10.64 -0.60
C ILE A 41 5.01 9.78 0.66
N ILE A 42 5.98 10.07 1.51
CA ILE A 42 6.12 9.46 2.83
C ILE A 42 6.08 10.55 3.91
N VAL A 43 5.33 10.30 4.97
CA VAL A 43 5.16 11.19 6.12
C VAL A 43 5.54 10.43 7.39
N LEU A 44 6.43 11.01 8.19
CA LEU A 44 6.83 10.48 9.49
C LEU A 44 6.10 11.26 10.59
N ASN A 45 5.26 10.57 11.37
CA ASN A 45 4.45 11.19 12.41
C ASN A 45 4.97 10.80 13.82
N PRO A 46 5.38 11.76 14.67
CA PRO A 46 5.89 11.49 16.01
C PRO A 46 4.82 11.39 17.11
N ALA A 47 3.54 11.23 16.77
CA ALA A 47 2.46 11.11 17.76
C ALA A 47 2.69 9.96 18.76
N GLU A 48 2.18 10.15 19.98
CA GLU A 48 2.16 9.15 21.06
C GLU A 48 0.70 8.96 21.55
N PRO A 49 0.16 7.73 21.59
CA PRO A 49 0.82 6.47 21.21
C PRO A 49 1.16 6.42 19.70
N PRO A 50 2.17 5.64 19.28
CA PRO A 50 2.61 5.62 17.89
C PRO A 50 1.47 5.16 16.98
N MET A 51 1.25 5.90 15.90
CA MET A 51 0.16 5.58 14.97
C MET A 51 0.42 4.27 14.21
N ILE A 52 -0.65 3.52 13.95
CA ILE A 52 -0.62 2.43 12.98
C ILE A 52 -0.35 3.02 11.59
N MET A 53 0.43 2.31 10.77
CA MET A 53 0.67 2.70 9.38
C MET A 53 -0.64 2.92 8.63
N ARG A 54 -0.69 4.01 7.88
CA ARG A 54 -1.77 4.32 6.94
C ARG A 54 -1.22 4.62 5.56
N ASP A 55 -1.88 4.09 4.55
CA ASP A 55 -1.61 4.42 3.17
C ASP A 55 -2.87 4.96 2.52
N THR A 56 -2.73 6.06 1.81
CA THR A 56 -3.77 6.57 0.93
C THR A 56 -3.33 6.40 -0.51
N VAL A 57 -4.13 5.67 -1.28
CA VAL A 57 -3.93 5.48 -2.71
C VAL A 57 -4.92 6.36 -3.45
N TYR A 58 -4.41 7.22 -4.32
CA TYR A 58 -5.20 7.99 -5.26
C TYR A 58 -4.90 7.46 -6.65
N CYS A 59 -5.93 7.05 -7.38
CA CYS A 59 -5.82 6.69 -8.79
C CYS A 59 -6.72 7.61 -9.60
N ALA A 60 -6.15 8.23 -10.63
CA ALA A 60 -6.94 8.88 -11.68
C ALA A 60 -7.62 7.78 -12.50
N ILE A 61 -8.91 7.95 -12.77
CA ILE A 61 -9.74 7.02 -13.52
C ILE A 61 -10.55 7.78 -14.56
N ASP A 62 -10.94 7.09 -15.63
CA ASP A 62 -11.82 7.68 -16.63
C ASP A 62 -13.15 8.09 -16.00
N PRO A 63 -13.77 9.21 -16.43
CA PRO A 63 -15.01 9.71 -15.82
C PRO A 63 -16.20 8.72 -15.88
N ASP A 64 -16.19 7.80 -16.84
CA ASP A 64 -17.20 6.77 -17.07
C ASP A 64 -16.79 5.38 -16.55
N ALA A 65 -15.68 5.29 -15.81
CA ALA A 65 -15.23 4.03 -15.24
C ALA A 65 -16.27 3.41 -14.28
N ASP A 66 -16.44 2.10 -14.36
CA ASP A 66 -17.36 1.35 -13.50
C ASP A 66 -16.84 1.33 -12.05
N GLN A 67 -17.43 2.20 -11.23
CA GLN A 67 -17.04 2.37 -9.82
C GLN A 67 -17.32 1.12 -8.98
N ALA A 68 -18.37 0.35 -9.31
CA ALA A 68 -18.70 -0.87 -8.59
C ALA A 68 -17.66 -1.95 -8.89
N ALA A 69 -17.31 -2.14 -10.16
CA ALA A 69 -16.26 -3.09 -10.55
C ALA A 69 -14.90 -2.73 -9.95
N ILE A 70 -14.57 -1.43 -9.86
CA ILE A 70 -13.35 -0.96 -9.19
C ILE A 70 -13.39 -1.29 -7.70
N ALA A 71 -14.51 -1.00 -7.02
CA ALA A 71 -14.66 -1.28 -5.59
C ALA A 71 -14.50 -2.78 -5.30
N ASP A 72 -15.19 -3.63 -6.06
CA ASP A 72 -15.10 -5.09 -5.95
C ASP A 72 -13.66 -5.59 -6.16
N SER A 73 -12.97 -5.06 -7.18
CA SER A 73 -11.57 -5.39 -7.45
C SER A 73 -10.64 -4.98 -6.30
N VAL A 74 -10.88 -3.82 -5.68
CA VAL A 74 -10.11 -3.36 -4.52
C VAL A 74 -10.34 -4.27 -3.32
N GLU A 75 -11.58 -4.67 -3.04
CA GLU A 75 -11.91 -5.57 -1.94
C GLU A 75 -11.27 -6.96 -2.11
N GLN A 76 -11.30 -7.51 -3.33
CA GLN A 76 -10.62 -8.77 -3.65
C GLN A 76 -9.10 -8.67 -3.43
N MET A 77 -8.48 -7.57 -3.85
CA MET A 77 -7.05 -7.34 -3.65
C MET A 77 -6.71 -7.19 -2.15
N VAL A 78 -7.54 -6.48 -1.38
CA VAL A 78 -7.37 -6.36 0.06
C VAL A 78 -7.44 -7.73 0.74
N ALA A 79 -8.40 -8.57 0.35
CA ALA A 79 -8.50 -9.94 0.87
C ALA A 79 -7.27 -10.80 0.49
N ALA A 80 -6.77 -10.67 -0.73
CA ALA A 80 -5.58 -11.39 -1.18
C ALA A 80 -4.31 -10.97 -0.42
N VAL A 81 -4.15 -9.68 -0.11
CA VAL A 81 -3.05 -9.18 0.73
C VAL A 81 -3.22 -9.61 2.18
N ALA A 82 -4.45 -9.55 2.70
CA ALA A 82 -4.76 -9.94 4.07
C ALA A 82 -4.45 -11.42 4.36
N ALA A 83 -4.42 -12.27 3.33
CA ALA A 83 -4.03 -13.68 3.46
C ALA A 83 -2.59 -13.87 3.96
N TYR A 84 -1.68 -12.91 3.72
CA TYR A 84 -0.31 -12.94 4.23
C TYR A 84 0.04 -11.75 5.14
N VAL A 85 -0.82 -10.72 5.23
CA VAL A 85 -0.72 -9.63 6.22
C VAL A 85 -2.09 -9.39 6.86
N PRO A 86 -2.47 -10.15 7.91
CA PRO A 86 -3.83 -10.11 8.46
C PRO A 86 -4.32 -8.71 8.91
N GLY A 87 -3.40 -7.82 9.29
CA GLY A 87 -3.72 -6.44 9.68
C GLY A 87 -3.86 -5.45 8.52
N TYR A 88 -3.72 -5.89 7.26
CA TYR A 88 -3.94 -5.08 6.06
C TYR A 88 -5.44 -4.97 5.74
N ARG A 89 -6.00 -3.77 5.90
CA ARG A 89 -7.46 -3.57 5.75
C ARG A 89 -7.82 -2.19 5.22
N LEU A 90 -9.02 -2.11 4.64
CA LEU A 90 -9.69 -0.84 4.35
C LEU A 90 -10.10 -0.16 5.66
N VAL A 91 -9.87 1.15 5.73
CA VAL A 91 -10.37 2.02 6.81
C VAL A 91 -11.82 2.45 6.53
N ALA A 92 -12.16 2.60 5.26
CA ALA A 92 -13.49 2.90 4.74
C ALA A 92 -13.60 2.33 3.33
N ALA A 93 -14.83 2.23 2.80
CA ALA A 93 -15.07 1.87 1.41
C ALA A 93 -14.30 2.81 0.44
N PRO A 94 -13.91 2.36 -0.75
CA PRO A 94 -13.31 3.22 -1.77
C PRO A 94 -14.19 4.45 -2.05
N GLN A 95 -13.58 5.64 -2.06
CA GLN A 95 -14.28 6.90 -2.27
C GLN A 95 -14.07 7.38 -3.71
N PHE A 96 -15.14 7.80 -4.37
CA PHE A 96 -15.09 8.25 -5.76
C PHE A 96 -15.43 9.73 -5.85
N ASP A 97 -14.60 10.47 -6.57
CA ASP A 97 -14.82 11.87 -6.93
C ASP A 97 -15.02 11.98 -8.44
N GLY A 98 -16.00 12.79 -8.85
CA GLY A 98 -16.19 13.15 -10.27
C GLY A 98 -15.01 13.96 -10.84
N PRO A 99 -14.99 14.15 -12.17
CA PRO A 99 -13.87 14.81 -12.85
C PRO A 99 -13.72 16.27 -12.44
N ARG A 100 -12.47 16.75 -12.36
CA ARG A 100 -12.15 18.14 -12.00
C ARG A 100 -11.09 18.74 -12.91
N PRO A 101 -11.13 20.06 -13.23
CA PRO A 101 -10.10 20.72 -14.03
C PRO A 101 -8.71 20.64 -13.40
N GLU A 102 -8.60 20.65 -12.05
CA GLU A 102 -7.31 20.53 -11.37
C GLU A 102 -6.70 19.13 -11.47
N TRP A 103 -7.46 18.15 -11.97
CA TRP A 103 -7.04 16.77 -12.20
C TRP A 103 -7.02 16.45 -13.70
N ASP A 104 -6.82 17.46 -14.55
CA ASP A 104 -6.77 17.32 -16.01
C ASP A 104 -8.03 16.64 -16.60
N GLY A 105 -9.19 16.82 -15.95
CA GLY A 105 -10.46 16.24 -16.37
C GLY A 105 -10.67 14.77 -15.96
N PHE A 106 -9.74 14.15 -15.24
CA PHE A 106 -9.93 12.80 -14.70
C PHE A 106 -10.83 12.79 -13.46
N ALA A 107 -11.61 11.74 -13.33
CA ALA A 107 -12.22 11.34 -12.06
C ALA A 107 -11.17 10.66 -11.17
N ARG A 108 -11.52 10.37 -9.92
CA ARG A 108 -10.56 9.80 -8.95
C ARG A 108 -11.22 8.77 -8.05
N VAL A 109 -10.52 7.66 -7.81
CA VAL A 109 -10.77 6.77 -6.68
C VAL A 109 -9.73 7.00 -5.59
N THR A 110 -10.19 7.05 -4.33
CA THR A 110 -9.37 7.15 -3.13
C THR A 110 -9.57 5.90 -2.28
N VAL A 111 -8.48 5.18 -2.03
CA VAL A 111 -8.45 3.99 -1.17
C VAL A 111 -7.70 4.32 0.10
N LEU A 112 -8.33 4.05 1.25
CA LEU A 112 -7.80 4.35 2.58
C LEU A 112 -7.45 3.04 3.29
N LEU A 113 -6.16 2.82 3.51
CA LEU A 113 -5.63 1.59 4.07
C LEU A 113 -5.06 1.83 5.48
N GLN A 114 -5.19 0.81 6.30
CA GLN A 114 -4.45 0.66 7.55
C GLN A 114 -3.69 -0.66 7.49
N VAL A 115 -2.45 -0.64 7.97
CA VAL A 115 -1.59 -1.82 8.05
C VAL A 115 -1.11 -1.98 9.48
N GLU A 116 -1.77 -2.86 10.22
CA GLU A 116 -1.33 -3.29 11.54
C GLU A 116 -0.38 -4.48 11.38
N GLY A 117 0.80 -4.40 12.02
CA GLY A 117 1.76 -5.49 12.00
C GLY A 117 1.33 -6.64 12.90
N ASN A 118 1.73 -7.87 12.55
CA ASN A 118 1.34 -9.08 13.27
C ASN A 118 1.91 -9.16 14.70
N GLY A 119 2.95 -8.37 15.01
CA GLY A 119 3.50 -8.30 16.36
C GLY A 119 4.55 -9.37 16.68
N ASP A 120 5.11 -10.03 15.66
CA ASP A 120 6.03 -11.17 15.84
C ASP A 120 7.33 -10.81 16.58
N TYR A 121 7.92 -9.68 16.20
CA TYR A 121 9.12 -9.12 16.83
C TYR A 121 8.98 -7.60 17.03
N LEU A 122 8.44 -6.91 16.02
CA LEU A 122 8.17 -5.48 16.05
C LEU A 122 6.77 -5.23 16.61
N PRO A 123 6.53 -4.07 17.27
CA PRO A 123 5.21 -3.74 17.81
C PRO A 123 4.17 -3.56 16.69
N PRO A 124 2.86 -3.69 16.96
CA PRO A 124 1.81 -3.64 15.94
C PRO A 124 1.76 -2.36 15.10
N TYR A 125 2.25 -1.22 15.63
CA TYR A 125 2.32 0.03 14.88
C TYR A 125 3.40 0.04 13.79
N ALA A 126 4.33 -0.93 13.79
CA ALA A 126 5.40 -1.07 12.81
C ALA A 126 4.97 -1.86 11.57
N GLY A 127 3.70 -1.75 11.17
CA GLY A 127 3.14 -2.45 10.00
C GLY A 127 3.89 -2.18 8.68
N ASN A 128 4.63 -1.07 8.59
CA ASN A 128 5.48 -0.77 7.44
C ASN A 128 6.67 -1.73 7.26
N LEU A 129 7.18 -2.31 8.34
CA LEU A 129 8.20 -3.35 8.26
C LEU A 129 7.54 -4.72 8.05
N ASP A 130 6.45 -4.96 8.79
CA ASP A 130 5.71 -6.22 8.77
C ASP A 130 5.23 -6.60 7.36
N ILE A 131 4.62 -5.65 6.64
CA ILE A 131 4.17 -5.86 5.26
C ILE A 131 5.30 -6.21 4.31
N MET A 132 6.48 -5.62 4.49
CA MET A 132 7.65 -5.91 3.64
C MET A 132 8.21 -7.31 3.93
N THR A 133 8.32 -7.68 5.22
CA THR A 133 8.84 -9.00 5.61
C THR A 133 7.88 -10.12 5.27
N ALA A 134 6.57 -9.91 5.46
CA ALA A 134 5.55 -10.87 5.09
C ALA A 134 5.48 -11.08 3.56
N ALA A 135 5.57 -10.01 2.78
CA ALA A 135 5.65 -10.13 1.32
C ALA A 135 6.92 -10.89 0.88
N ALA A 136 8.08 -10.62 1.49
CA ALA A 136 9.31 -11.33 1.19
C ALA A 136 9.21 -12.83 1.52
N ALA A 137 8.62 -13.19 2.66
CA ALA A 137 8.36 -14.58 3.04
C ALA A 137 7.41 -15.26 2.02
N GLN A 138 6.29 -14.63 1.69
CA GLN A 138 5.31 -15.14 0.74
C GLN A 138 5.92 -15.37 -0.66
N VAL A 139 6.79 -14.48 -1.13
CA VAL A 139 7.51 -14.67 -2.40
C VAL A 139 8.49 -15.84 -2.31
N ALA A 140 9.26 -15.94 -1.23
CA ALA A 140 10.22 -17.03 -1.03
C ALA A 140 9.53 -18.41 -0.98
N GLU A 141 8.40 -18.49 -0.28
CA GLU A 141 7.57 -19.70 -0.20
C GLU A 141 7.05 -20.13 -1.57
N ARG A 142 6.51 -19.19 -2.36
CA ARG A 142 6.04 -19.48 -3.73
C ARG A 142 7.17 -19.95 -4.64
N LEU A 143 8.36 -19.36 -4.54
CA LEU A 143 9.54 -19.83 -5.29
C LEU A 143 9.98 -21.23 -4.87
N ALA A 144 9.92 -21.54 -3.58
CA ALA A 144 10.25 -22.87 -3.06
C ALA A 144 9.25 -23.93 -3.57
N LEU A 145 7.95 -23.66 -3.48
CA LEU A 145 6.89 -24.55 -3.98
C LEU A 145 7.04 -24.81 -5.49
N ALA A 146 7.28 -23.75 -6.27
CA ALA A 146 7.51 -23.86 -7.71
C ALA A 146 8.73 -24.73 -8.05
N ARG A 147 9.82 -24.63 -7.27
CA ARG A 147 11.02 -25.47 -7.45
C ARG A 147 10.81 -26.91 -7.03
N LEU A 148 9.95 -27.16 -6.04
CA LEU A 148 9.64 -28.49 -5.53
C LEU A 148 8.58 -29.22 -6.38
N GLY A 149 8.02 -28.56 -7.40
CA GLY A 149 6.97 -29.14 -8.25
C GLY A 149 5.64 -29.34 -7.53
N VAL A 150 5.46 -28.68 -6.39
CA VAL A 150 4.21 -28.71 -5.62
C VAL A 150 3.40 -27.50 -6.09
N ALA A 151 2.32 -27.74 -6.82
CA ALA A 151 1.37 -26.67 -7.16
C ALA A 151 0.72 -26.16 -5.87
N GLY A 152 0.92 -24.88 -5.57
CA GLY A 152 0.26 -24.17 -4.47
C GLY A 152 -1.15 -23.73 -4.82
#